data_AF-A0A7C6FBF3-F1
#
_entry.id   AF-A0A7C6FBF3-F1
#
_cell.length_a   1.000
_cell.length_b   1.000
_cell.length_c   1.000
_cell.angle_alpha   90.00
_cell.angle_beta   90.00
_cell.angle_gamma   90.00
#
_symmetry.space_group_name_H-M   'P 1'
#
loop_
_entity.id
_entity.type
_entity.pdbx_description
1 polymer ?
#
loop_
_entity_poly.entity_id
_entity_poly.type
_entity_poly.pdbx_seq_one_letter_code
_entity_poly.pdbx_strand_id
1 'polypeptide(L)'
;MDPNAPTVSRKTIRFVDGTQIALSNLHEIMAELYSVGKMPTRETIDEIIAGLEAMGNYISDSEVIRREYRDVLMKEYKEFVETKEKEKARGGSLKE
;
A
#
# COMPACT_ATOMS: atom_id res chain seq x y z
N MET A 1 -20.93 14.26 11.21
CA MET A 1 -20.23 13.33 10.29
C MET A 1 -19.92 14.13 9.05
N ASP A 2 -18.74 14.74 9.01
CA ASP A 2 -18.30 15.64 7.95
C ASP A 2 -18.00 14.83 6.68
N PRO A 3 -18.73 15.04 5.57
CA PRO A 3 -18.52 14.30 4.33
C PRO A 3 -17.21 14.67 3.61
N ASN A 4 -16.46 15.64 4.14
CA ASN A 4 -15.16 16.12 3.62
C ASN A 4 -13.99 15.83 4.58
N ALA A 5 -14.19 15.05 5.65
CA ALA A 5 -13.05 14.53 6.39
C ALA A 5 -12.22 13.68 5.41
N PRO A 6 -10.89 13.90 5.27
CA PRO A 6 -10.08 13.01 4.46
C PRO A 6 -10.31 11.61 4.98
N THR A 7 -10.99 10.77 4.20
CA THR A 7 -11.26 9.39 4.56
C THR A 7 -9.93 8.67 4.56
N VAL A 8 -9.26 8.70 5.71
CA VAL A 8 -8.00 8.04 5.94
C VAL A 8 -8.23 6.57 5.62
N SER A 9 -7.67 6.11 4.51
CA SER A 9 -7.95 4.77 4.04
C SER A 9 -7.23 3.78 4.95
N ARG A 10 -7.99 3.14 5.84
CA ARG A 10 -7.47 2.15 6.78
C ARG A 10 -7.53 0.76 6.14
N LYS A 11 -6.38 0.12 5.98
CA LYS A 11 -6.27 -1.26 5.52
C LYS A 11 -5.74 -2.12 6.66
N THR A 12 -6.45 -3.20 6.99
CA THR A 12 -5.96 -4.20 7.94
C THR A 12 -5.16 -5.26 7.18
N ILE A 13 -3.89 -5.40 7.53
CA ILE A 13 -3.01 -6.45 7.05
C ILE A 13 -3.02 -7.59 8.05
N ARG A 14 -3.21 -8.82 7.56
CA ARG A 14 -3.15 -10.04 8.37
C ARG A 14 -1.87 -10.80 8.05
N PHE A 15 -1.06 -11.00 9.08
CA PHE A 15 0.18 -11.77 9.05
C PHE A 15 -0.10 -13.28 9.17
N VAL A 16 0.87 -14.11 8.80
CA VAL A 16 0.74 -15.58 8.83
C VAL A 16 0.55 -16.09 10.26
N ASP A 17 1.17 -15.43 11.23
CA ASP A 17 1.02 -15.69 12.67
C ASP A 17 -0.37 -15.32 13.21
N GLY A 18 -1.27 -14.77 12.39
CA GLY A 18 -2.62 -14.35 12.78
C GLY A 18 -2.69 -12.94 13.36
N THR A 19 -1.53 -12.29 13.53
CA THR A 19 -1.44 -10.87 13.89
C THR A 19 -2.17 -10.02 12.84
N GLN A 20 -2.98 -9.07 13.29
CA GLN A 20 -3.71 -8.13 12.43
C GLN A 20 -3.26 -6.71 12.76
N ILE A 21 -2.68 -6.01 11.78
CA ILE A 21 -2.23 -4.63 11.95
C ILE A 21 -3.01 -3.75 11.01
N ALA A 22 -3.64 -2.73 11.59
CA ALA A 22 -4.29 -1.69 10.82
C ALA A 22 -3.28 -0.63 10.41
N LEU A 23 -3.10 -0.48 9.12
CA LEU A 23 -2.30 0.57 8.51
C LEU A 23 -3.22 1.68 8.02
N SER A 24 -2.96 2.90 8.48
CA SER A 24 -3.60 4.10 7.96
C SER A 24 -2.80 4.62 6.77
N ASN A 25 -3.49 5.12 5.75
CA ASN A 25 -2.91 5.75 4.56
C ASN A 25 -2.10 4.82 3.66
N LEU A 26 -2.18 3.49 3.85
CA LEU A 26 -1.48 2.52 3.01
C LEU A 26 -1.83 2.69 1.51
N HIS A 27 -3.12 2.88 1.23
CA HIS A 27 -3.61 3.05 -0.13
C HIS A 27 -3.08 4.34 -0.77
N GLU A 28 -2.98 5.41 0.00
CA GLU A 28 -2.49 6.72 -0.47
C GLU A 28 -1.02 6.64 -0.85
N ILE A 29 -0.19 6.01 0.00
CA ILE A 29 1.24 5.80 -0.26
C ILE A 29 1.44 4.92 -1.51
N MET A 30 0.68 3.82 -1.63
CA MET A 30 0.73 2.98 -2.84
C MET A 30 0.29 3.73 -4.10
N ALA A 31 -0.79 4.52 -4.00
CA ALA A 31 -1.29 5.29 -5.13
C ALA A 31 -0.29 6.37 -5.57
N GLU A 32 0.38 7.02 -4.62
CA GLU A 32 1.44 8.01 -4.89
C GLU A 32 2.62 7.34 -5.61
N LEU A 33 3.13 6.23 -5.07
CA LEU A 33 4.24 5.48 -5.67
C LEU A 33 3.89 4.98 -7.08
N TYR A 34 2.68 4.48 -7.29
CA TYR A 34 2.22 4.08 -8.61
C TYR A 34 2.08 5.28 -9.55
N SER A 35 1.60 6.43 -9.06
CA SER A 35 1.47 7.65 -9.85
C SER A 35 2.80 8.20 -10.35
N VAL A 36 3.89 8.01 -9.58
CA VAL A 36 5.25 8.34 -10.02
C VAL A 36 5.91 7.24 -10.86
N GLY A 37 5.21 6.13 -11.10
CA GLY A 37 5.68 5.02 -11.94
C GLY A 37 6.63 4.05 -11.23
N LYS A 38 6.62 3.99 -9.89
CA LYS A 38 7.47 3.06 -9.13
C LYS A 38 6.95 1.63 -9.30
N MET A 39 7.83 0.75 -9.77
CA MET A 39 7.55 -0.68 -9.91
C MET A 39 7.54 -1.38 -8.54
N PRO A 40 6.84 -2.53 -8.40
CA PRO A 40 6.82 -3.33 -7.17
C PRO A 40 8.16 -4.04 -6.93
N THR A 41 9.16 -3.27 -6.53
CA THR A 41 10.52 -3.72 -6.19
C THR A 41 10.75 -3.59 -4.70
N ARG A 42 11.80 -4.27 -4.19
CA ARG A 42 12.16 -4.20 -2.76
C ARG A 42 12.36 -2.75 -2.28
N GLU A 43 12.99 -1.91 -3.08
CA GLU A 43 13.19 -0.48 -2.77
C GLU A 43 11.86 0.24 -2.57
N THR A 44 10.91 0.08 -3.50
CA THR A 44 9.58 0.67 -3.38
C THR A 44 8.85 0.20 -2.13
N ILE A 45 9.01 -1.07 -1.75
CA ILE A 45 8.38 -1.59 -0.52
C ILE A 45 9.02 -1.01 0.74
N ASP A 46 10.34 -0.83 0.76
CA ASP A 46 11.02 -0.11 1.84
C ASP A 46 10.55 1.36 1.92
N GLU A 47 10.27 2.02 0.80
CA GLU A 47 9.64 3.36 0.78
C GLU A 47 8.21 3.34 1.35
N ILE A 48 7.40 2.31 1.04
CA ILE A 48 6.07 2.15 1.64
C ILE A 48 6.17 2.03 3.15
N ILE A 49 7.08 1.19 3.64
CA ILE A 49 7.33 0.98 5.07
C ILE A 49 7.74 2.30 5.73
N ALA A 50 8.71 3.02 5.15
CA ALA A 50 9.14 4.32 5.66
C ALA A 50 8.00 5.35 5.67
N GLY A 51 7.16 5.38 4.63
CA GLY A 51 5.98 6.23 4.57
C GLY A 51 4.96 5.91 5.65
N LEU A 52 4.72 4.62 5.93
CA LEU A 52 3.83 4.19 7.00
C LEU A 52 4.36 4.61 8.38
N GLU A 53 5.67 4.44 8.63
CA GLU A 53 6.33 4.88 9.87
C GLU A 53 6.21 6.42 10.03
N ALA A 54 6.46 7.18 8.95
CA ALA A 54 6.34 8.64 8.95
C ALA A 54 4.91 9.13 9.23
N MET A 55 3.90 8.36 8.81
CA MET A 55 2.48 8.61 9.10
C MET A 55 2.05 8.17 10.50
N GLY A 56 3.00 7.72 11.34
CA GLY A 56 2.75 7.33 12.74
C GLY A 56 2.23 5.90 12.92
N ASN A 57 2.33 5.05 11.90
CA ASN A 57 2.01 3.63 12.07
C ASN A 57 3.16 2.92 12.80
N TYR A 58 2.83 2.14 13.82
CA TYR A 58 3.81 1.32 14.52
C TYR A 58 4.21 0.13 13.64
N ILE A 59 5.48 0.08 13.23
CA ILE A 59 6.11 -1.07 12.60
C ILE A 59 7.15 -1.60 13.59
N SER A 60 7.05 -2.88 13.93
CA SER A 60 7.97 -3.49 14.88
C SER A 60 9.40 -3.55 14.30
N ASP A 61 10.40 -3.20 15.11
CA ASP A 61 11.82 -3.29 14.74
C ASP A 61 12.34 -4.74 14.62
N SER A 62 11.50 -5.72 14.96
CA SER A 62 11.84 -7.14 14.78
C SER A 62 12.10 -7.45 13.31
N GLU A 63 13.29 -7.93 12.99
CA GLU A 63 13.71 -8.26 11.63
C GLU A 63 12.75 -9.27 10.97
N VAL A 64 12.22 -10.22 11.76
CA VAL A 64 11.22 -11.19 11.32
C VAL A 64 9.95 -10.48 10.84
N ILE A 65 9.46 -9.53 11.63
CA ILE A 65 8.25 -8.76 11.31
C ILE A 65 8.51 -7.86 10.11
N ARG A 66 9.63 -7.14 10.04
CA ARG A 66 9.99 -6.32 8.86
C ARG A 66 10.07 -7.15 7.58
N ARG A 67 10.60 -8.38 7.66
CA ARG A 67 10.64 -9.29 6.51
C ARG A 67 9.24 -9.70 6.06
N GLU A 68 8.34 -10.03 6.98
CA GLU A 68 6.95 -10.33 6.64
C GLU A 68 6.22 -9.12 6.06
N TYR A 69 6.41 -7.93 6.64
CA TYR A 69 5.87 -6.68 6.10
C TYR A 69 6.31 -6.50 4.64
N ARG A 70 7.59 -6.70 4.33
CA ARG A 70 8.08 -6.62 2.96
C ARG A 70 7.38 -7.61 2.03
N ASP A 71 7.21 -8.86 2.45
CA ASP A 71 6.57 -9.90 1.63
C ASP A 71 5.10 -9.58 1.35
N VAL A 72 4.35 -9.24 2.41
CA VAL A 72 2.91 -8.94 2.32
C VAL A 72 2.66 -7.65 1.54
N LEU A 73 3.43 -6.58 1.81
CA LEU A 73 3.32 -5.32 1.08
C LEU A 73 3.75 -5.47 -0.39
N MET A 74 4.75 -6.30 -0.68
CA MET A 74 5.15 -6.60 -2.05
C MET A 74 4.01 -7.23 -2.85
N LYS A 75 3.33 -8.21 -2.24
CA LYS A 75 2.16 -8.84 -2.87
C LYS A 75 1.02 -7.84 -3.05
N GLU A 76 0.65 -7.10 -2.00
CA GLU A 76 -0.45 -6.13 -2.04
C GLU A 76 -0.19 -5.02 -3.08
N TYR A 77 1.03 -4.46 -3.11
CA TYR A 77 1.37 -3.42 -4.06
C TYR A 77 1.39 -3.94 -5.50
N LYS A 78 1.89 -5.17 -5.72
CA LYS A 78 1.83 -5.81 -7.03
C LYS A 78 0.39 -5.98 -7.51
N GLU A 79 -0.51 -6.51 -6.66
CA GLU A 79 -1.93 -6.65 -6.98
C GLU A 79 -2.61 -5.30 -7.24
N PHE A 80 -2.21 -4.25 -6.51
CA PHE A 80 -2.65 -2.89 -6.73
C PHE A 80 -2.24 -2.37 -8.11
N VAL A 81 -0.96 -2.49 -8.48
CA VAL A 81 -0.45 -2.08 -9.80
C VAL A 81 -1.15 -2.86 -10.90
N GLU A 82 -1.26 -4.19 -10.80
CA GLU A 82 -1.95 -5.01 -11.80
C GLU A 82 -3.42 -4.63 -11.97
N THR A 83 -4.11 -4.33 -10.87
CA THR A 83 -5.48 -3.84 -10.91
C THR A 83 -5.57 -2.47 -11.58
N LYS A 84 -4.70 -1.53 -11.20
CA LYS A 84 -4.68 -0.18 -11.79
C LYS A 84 -4.35 -0.20 -13.28
N GLU A 85 -3.40 -1.03 -13.71
CA GLU A 85 -3.08 -1.22 -15.12
C GLU A 85 -4.26 -1.82 -15.89
N LYS A 86 -4.97 -2.80 -15.33
CA LYS A 86 -6.20 -3.36 -15.94
C LYS A 86 -7.31 -2.32 -16.04
N GLU A 87 -7.52 -1.52 -15.01
CA GLU A 87 -8.51 -0.45 -15.00
C GLU A 87 -8.15 0.65 -16.01
N LYS A 88 -6.88 1.02 -16.11
CA LYS A 88 -6.37 1.95 -17.11
C LYS A 88 -6.57 1.42 -18.53
N ALA A 89 -6.32 0.13 -18.76
CA ALA A 89 -6.53 -0.53 -20.04
C ALA A 89 -8.03 -0.63 -20.42
N ARG A 90 -8.92 -0.80 -19.44
CA ARG A 90 -10.38 -0.80 -19.65
C ARG A 90 -10.96 0.60 -19.81
N GLY A 91 -10.40 1.60 -19.14
CA GLY A 91 -10.80 3.01 -19.22
C GLY A 91 -10.26 3.75 -20.45
N GLY A 92 -9.31 3.16 -21.19
CA GLY A 92 -8.73 3.73 -22.41
C GLY A 92 -9.62 3.69 -23.65
N SER A 93 -10.86 3.17 -23.57
CA SER A 93 -11.76 3.02 -24.72
C SER A 93 -13.00 3.93 -24.72
N LEU A 94 -13.06 4.95 -23.86
CA LEU A 94 -13.98 6.08 -24.03
C LEU A 94 -13.17 7.38 -24.17
N LYS A 95 -12.69 7.62 -25.39
CA LYS A 95 -12.60 8.99 -25.90
C LYS A 95 -13.50 9.06 -27.13
N GLU A 96 -14.49 9.93 -27.01
CA GLU A 96 -15.46 10.37 -28.01
C GLU A 96 -14.78 10.96 -29.26
#